data_AF-A0A957KB30-F1
#
_entry.id   AF-A0A957KB30-F1
#
_cell.length_a   1.000
_cell.length_b   1.000
_cell.length_c   1.000
_cell.angle_alpha   90.00
_cell.angle_beta   90.00
_cell.angle_gamma   90.00
#
_symmetry.space_group_name_H-M   'P 1'
#
loop_
_entity.id
_entity.type
_entity.pdbx_description
1 polymer ?
#
loop_
_entity_poly.entity_id
_entity_poly.type
_entity_poly.pdbx_seq_one_letter_code
_entity_poly.pdbx_strand_id
1 'polypeptide(L)'
;MTNSVDTDRGKSRIFRNASYLFVSQAVTWALSLLLAVIVPRHFGPEASGQFQVALSLWTITGILIGFGTDTIITREVARHPQRLNELVGSGMLLRFGFHLVGFAILLVVTWLLGYSRPILIFVAILGISNWMDQLAGMISAAHYGLEEMPALSVIGVLVRLIADSAAIILTLLDFSLTMVIATRILGSILYLGLLWFNLARTAQFWPRPNRATSVWLLRSSAPIIITRLMRNLYAQLDIIIISLLVTEVVVGWYGVADAL
;
A
#
# COMPACT_ATOMS: atom_id res chain seq x y z
N MET A 1 11.60 35.38 -33.13
CA MET A 1 10.16 35.17 -32.84
C MET A 1 9.78 33.70 -32.57
N THR A 2 10.74 32.82 -32.26
CA THR A 2 10.51 31.37 -32.06
C THR A 2 10.44 30.91 -30.59
N ASN A 3 10.78 31.78 -29.62
CA ASN A 3 10.80 31.40 -28.20
C ASN A 3 9.45 31.52 -27.46
N SER A 4 8.47 32.28 -27.95
CA SER A 4 7.17 32.44 -27.26
C SER A 4 6.20 31.29 -27.52
N VAL A 5 6.26 30.67 -28.70
CA VAL A 5 5.36 29.56 -29.09
C VAL A 5 5.69 28.27 -28.32
N ASP A 6 6.95 28.05 -27.97
CA ASP A 6 7.37 26.84 -27.23
C ASP A 6 7.04 26.94 -25.73
N THR A 7 7.07 28.16 -25.17
CA THR A 7 6.66 28.38 -23.77
C THR A 7 5.15 28.19 -23.54
N ASP A 8 4.29 28.54 -24.50
CA ASP A 8 2.84 28.31 -24.38
C ASP A 8 2.44 26.84 -24.60
N ARG A 9 3.17 26.12 -25.45
CA ARG A 9 3.03 24.67 -25.61
C ARG A 9 3.51 23.90 -24.38
N GLY A 10 4.58 24.36 -23.72
CA GLY A 10 5.03 23.83 -22.44
C GLY A 10 4.02 24.05 -21.32
N LYS A 11 3.51 25.28 -21.17
CA LYS A 11 2.49 25.63 -20.16
C LYS A 11 1.18 24.86 -20.35
N SER A 12 0.68 24.74 -21.59
CA SER A 12 -0.56 23.97 -21.87
C SER A 12 -0.40 22.48 -21.62
N ARG A 13 0.78 21.89 -21.90
CA ARG A 13 1.08 20.48 -21.57
C ARG A 13 1.19 20.25 -20.07
N ILE A 14 1.85 21.14 -19.33
CA ILE A 14 1.96 21.06 -17.86
C ILE A 14 0.57 21.19 -17.23
N PHE A 15 -0.22 22.19 -17.66
CA PHE A 15 -1.58 22.40 -17.15
C PHE A 15 -2.49 21.20 -17.43
N ARG A 16 -2.42 20.63 -18.64
CA ARG A 16 -3.18 19.44 -19.00
C ARG A 16 -2.76 18.20 -18.19
N ASN A 17 -1.46 17.98 -18.00
CA ASN A 17 -0.99 16.86 -17.20
C ASN A 17 -1.37 17.04 -15.72
N ALA A 18 -1.26 18.27 -15.20
CA ALA A 18 -1.71 18.60 -13.86
C ALA A 18 -3.22 18.38 -13.70
N SER A 19 -4.05 18.84 -14.64
CA SER A 19 -5.50 18.65 -14.58
C SER A 19 -5.88 17.16 -14.63
N TYR A 20 -5.20 16.33 -15.43
CA TYR A 20 -5.39 14.88 -15.40
C TYR A 20 -5.05 14.28 -14.04
N LEU A 21 -3.94 14.67 -13.41
CA LEU A 21 -3.56 14.21 -12.07
C LEU A 21 -4.56 14.68 -10.99
N PHE A 22 -5.04 15.92 -11.09
CA PHE A 22 -6.06 16.44 -10.17
C PHE A 22 -7.38 15.70 -10.32
N VAL A 23 -7.85 15.47 -11.55
CA VAL A 23 -9.08 14.73 -11.80
C VAL A 23 -8.95 13.29 -11.32
N SER A 24 -7.83 12.61 -11.61
CA SER A 24 -7.62 11.25 -11.15
C SER A 24 -7.59 11.15 -9.62
N GLN A 25 -6.95 12.12 -8.96
CA GLN A 25 -6.92 12.18 -7.50
C GLN A 25 -8.31 12.46 -6.91
N ALA A 26 -9.09 13.34 -7.53
CA ALA A 26 -10.46 13.65 -7.10
C ALA A 26 -11.38 12.42 -7.22
N VAL A 27 -11.33 11.69 -8.34
CA VAL A 27 -12.09 10.43 -8.51
C VAL A 27 -11.66 9.40 -7.46
N THR A 28 -10.36 9.31 -7.22
CA THR A 28 -9.78 8.41 -6.22
C THR A 28 -10.29 8.72 -4.81
N TRP A 29 -10.36 10.00 -4.42
CA TRP A 29 -10.95 10.40 -3.15
C TRP A 29 -12.46 10.14 -3.09
N ALA A 30 -13.19 10.40 -4.18
CA ALA A 30 -14.62 10.10 -4.25
C ALA A 30 -14.90 8.61 -4.05
N LEU A 31 -14.12 7.71 -4.68
CA LEU A 31 -14.25 6.26 -4.47
C LEU A 31 -13.90 5.84 -3.03
N SER A 32 -12.87 6.45 -2.44
CA SER A 32 -12.51 6.23 -1.03
C SER A 32 -13.68 6.56 -0.12
N LEU A 33 -14.28 7.74 -0.31
CA LEU A 33 -15.40 8.24 0.46
C LEU A 33 -16.64 7.36 0.27
N LEU A 34 -16.92 6.93 -0.97
CA LEU A 34 -18.02 6.03 -1.25
C LEU A 34 -17.85 4.70 -0.50
N LEU A 35 -16.66 4.10 -0.52
CA LEU A 35 -16.40 2.87 0.24
C LEU A 35 -16.54 3.10 1.75
N ALA A 36 -16.04 4.22 2.26
CA ALA A 36 -16.16 4.60 3.67
C ALA A 36 -17.62 4.78 4.13
N VAL A 37 -18.54 5.10 3.22
CA VAL A 37 -19.98 5.23 3.52
C VAL A 37 -20.74 3.93 3.25
N ILE A 38 -20.48 3.27 2.11
CA ILE A 38 -21.25 2.11 1.65
C ILE A 38 -20.94 0.88 2.51
N VAL A 39 -19.67 0.60 2.79
CA VAL A 39 -19.26 -0.61 3.52
C VAL A 39 -19.89 -0.66 4.91
N PRO A 40 -19.81 0.39 5.75
CA PRO A 40 -20.43 0.36 7.08
C PRO A 40 -21.95 0.36 7.05
N ARG A 41 -22.57 1.01 6.05
CA ARG A 41 -24.02 1.00 5.90
C ARG A 41 -24.56 -0.37 5.52
N HIS A 42 -23.80 -1.13 4.74
CA HIS A 42 -24.22 -2.42 4.22
C HIS A 42 -23.90 -3.58 5.19
N PHE A 43 -22.68 -3.64 5.71
CA PHE A 43 -22.22 -4.73 6.59
C PHE A 43 -22.39 -4.45 8.08
N GLY A 44 -22.78 -3.22 8.43
CA GLY A 44 -22.96 -2.78 9.81
C GLY A 44 -21.64 -2.39 10.49
N PRO A 45 -21.76 -1.77 11.69
CA PRO A 45 -20.60 -1.23 12.41
C PRO A 45 -19.69 -2.32 12.99
N GLU A 46 -20.21 -3.48 13.36
CA GLU A 46 -19.40 -4.59 13.91
C GLU A 46 -18.40 -5.12 12.88
N ALA A 47 -18.87 -5.52 11.70
CA ALA A 47 -18.03 -6.05 10.63
C ALA A 47 -17.03 -4.98 10.13
N SER A 48 -17.43 -3.71 10.14
CA SER A 48 -16.55 -2.58 9.80
C SER A 48 -15.46 -2.39 10.85
N GLY A 49 -15.80 -2.50 12.13
CA GLY A 49 -14.82 -2.46 13.22
C GLY A 49 -13.83 -3.61 13.14
N GLN A 50 -14.29 -4.83 12.89
CA GLN A 50 -13.43 -6.00 12.67
C GLN A 50 -12.44 -5.78 11.52
N PHE A 51 -12.93 -5.23 10.39
CA PHE A 51 -12.08 -4.89 9.26
C PHE A 51 -11.06 -3.80 9.60
N GLN A 52 -11.48 -2.76 10.32
CA GLN A 52 -10.62 -1.67 10.74
C GLN A 52 -9.50 -2.14 11.69
N VAL A 53 -9.82 -3.02 12.65
CA VAL A 53 -8.80 -3.64 13.52
C VAL A 53 -7.77 -4.39 12.69
N ALA A 54 -8.21 -5.22 11.74
CA ALA A 54 -7.30 -5.98 10.88
C ALA A 54 -6.41 -5.05 10.02
N LEU A 55 -6.95 -3.95 9.50
CA LEU A 55 -6.19 -2.93 8.78
C LEU A 55 -5.16 -2.22 9.65
N SER A 56 -5.51 -1.83 10.88
CA SER A 56 -4.60 -1.15 11.80
C SER A 56 -3.42 -2.04 12.18
N LEU A 57 -3.66 -3.31 12.45
CA LEU A 57 -2.62 -4.31 12.71
C LEU A 57 -1.64 -4.44 11.52
N TRP A 58 -2.17 -4.48 10.29
CA TRP A 58 -1.34 -4.54 9.09
C TRP A 58 -0.63 -3.24 8.76
N THR A 59 -1.21 -2.10 9.11
CA THR A 59 -0.59 -0.78 8.91
C THR A 59 0.70 -0.65 9.71
N ILE A 60 0.67 -1.00 10.99
CA ILE A 60 1.86 -1.00 11.85
C ILE A 60 2.90 -2.03 11.34
N THR A 61 2.44 -3.25 11.08
CA THR A 61 3.30 -4.35 10.67
C THR A 61 3.95 -4.08 9.30
N GLY A 62 3.21 -3.47 8.37
CA GLY A 62 3.68 -3.09 7.05
C GLY A 62 4.87 -2.11 7.09
N ILE A 63 4.94 -1.24 8.09
CA ILE A 63 6.07 -0.31 8.25
C ILE A 63 7.32 -1.03 8.74
N LEU A 64 7.14 -1.98 9.66
CA LEU A 64 8.24 -2.82 10.14
C LEU A 64 8.80 -3.68 9.00
N ILE A 65 7.93 -4.27 8.19
CA ILE A 65 8.32 -5.03 6.99
C ILE A 65 9.00 -4.10 5.98
N GLY A 66 8.46 -2.90 5.78
CA GLY A 66 9.00 -1.91 4.88
C GLY A 66 10.43 -1.49 5.21
N PHE A 67 10.76 -1.47 6.51
CA PHE A 67 12.07 -1.19 7.11
C PHE A 67 12.82 0.03 6.54
N GLY A 68 12.11 1.03 5.99
CA GLY A 68 12.70 2.23 5.40
C GLY A 68 13.46 2.02 4.08
N THR A 69 13.42 0.80 3.52
CA THR A 69 14.20 0.44 2.33
C THR A 69 13.80 1.23 1.08
N ASP A 70 12.55 1.70 0.98
CA ASP A 70 12.09 2.48 -0.18
C ASP A 70 12.95 3.74 -0.38
N THR A 71 13.23 4.47 0.70
CA THR A 71 14.04 5.70 0.63
C THR A 71 15.46 5.42 0.20
N ILE A 72 16.08 4.34 0.71
CA ILE A 72 17.44 3.97 0.32
C ILE A 72 17.45 3.53 -1.15
N ILE A 73 16.50 2.70 -1.58
CA ILE A 73 16.43 2.23 -2.96
C ILE A 73 16.19 3.38 -3.93
N THR A 74 15.24 4.28 -3.67
CA THR A 74 15.03 5.46 -4.51
C THR A 74 16.31 6.28 -4.66
N ARG A 75 17.01 6.55 -3.54
CA ARG A 75 18.24 7.33 -3.55
C ARG A 75 19.38 6.65 -4.31
N GLU A 76 19.59 5.36 -4.07
CA GLU A 76 20.70 4.62 -4.68
C GLU A 76 20.44 4.30 -6.15
N VAL A 77 19.19 4.03 -6.55
CA VAL A 77 18.82 3.85 -7.96
C VAL A 77 19.00 5.15 -8.73
N ALA A 78 18.63 6.31 -8.15
CA ALA A 78 18.87 7.61 -8.78
C ALA A 78 20.36 7.92 -8.99
N ARG A 79 21.23 7.48 -8.06
CA ARG A 79 22.69 7.69 -8.16
C ARG A 79 23.39 6.66 -9.03
N HIS A 80 22.95 5.42 -8.95
CA HIS A 80 23.59 4.26 -9.57
C HIS A 80 22.52 3.33 -10.19
N PRO A 81 21.90 3.73 -11.32
CA PRO A 81 20.84 2.94 -11.95
C PRO A 81 21.25 1.50 -12.30
N GLN A 82 22.55 1.26 -12.52
CA GLN A 82 23.10 -0.07 -12.84
C GLN A 82 22.93 -1.07 -11.68
N ARG A 83 22.76 -0.58 -10.44
CA ARG A 83 22.55 -1.40 -9.25
C ARG A 83 21.07 -1.74 -9.02
N LEU A 84 20.15 -1.30 -9.89
CA LEU A 84 18.71 -1.53 -9.79
C LEU A 84 18.34 -2.97 -9.43
N ASN A 85 18.79 -3.93 -10.25
CA ASN A 85 18.47 -5.35 -10.11
C ASN A 85 18.95 -5.93 -8.76
N GLU A 86 20.12 -5.49 -8.32
CA GLU A 86 20.72 -5.92 -7.06
C GLU A 86 19.99 -5.31 -5.87
N LEU A 87 19.73 -4.00 -5.88
CA LEU A 87 19.09 -3.26 -4.80
C LEU A 87 17.65 -3.73 -4.58
N VAL A 88 16.85 -3.79 -5.64
CA VAL A 88 15.45 -4.21 -5.57
C VAL A 88 15.37 -5.69 -5.20
N GLY A 89 16.18 -6.56 -5.83
CA GLY A 89 16.19 -7.99 -5.51
C GLY A 89 16.59 -8.28 -4.06
N SER A 90 17.62 -7.59 -3.55
CA SER A 90 18.07 -7.71 -2.16
C SER A 90 17.05 -7.17 -1.16
N GLY A 91 16.35 -6.10 -1.53
CA GLY A 91 15.25 -5.53 -0.76
C GLY A 91 14.03 -6.45 -0.71
N MET A 92 13.64 -7.04 -1.83
CA MET A 92 12.55 -8.03 -1.89
C MET A 92 12.83 -9.23 -1.00
N LEU A 93 14.05 -9.77 -1.01
CA LEU A 93 14.44 -10.88 -0.13
C LEU A 93 14.36 -10.49 1.36
N LEU A 94 14.83 -9.29 1.70
CA LEU A 94 14.76 -8.78 3.07
C LEU A 94 13.30 -8.62 3.54
N ARG A 95 12.46 -7.99 2.70
CA ARG A 95 11.03 -7.81 2.98
C ARG A 95 10.29 -9.12 3.08
N PHE A 96 10.65 -10.14 2.30
CA PHE A 96 10.04 -11.45 2.40
C PHE A 96 10.24 -12.05 3.79
N GLY A 97 11.47 -12.01 4.31
CA GLY A 97 11.79 -12.47 5.66
C GLY A 97 10.98 -11.71 6.73
N PHE A 98 10.95 -10.39 6.66
CA PHE A 98 10.16 -9.58 7.60
C PHE A 98 8.66 -9.81 7.47
N HIS A 99 8.14 -10.00 6.25
CA HIS A 99 6.73 -10.27 6.02
C HIS A 99 6.32 -11.60 6.64
N LEU A 100 7.10 -12.67 6.45
CA LEU A 100 6.81 -13.97 7.07
C LEU A 100 6.77 -13.87 8.60
N VAL A 101 7.74 -13.19 9.19
CA VAL A 101 7.79 -12.99 10.66
C VAL A 101 6.62 -12.14 11.13
N GLY A 102 6.37 -11.00 10.49
CA GLY A 102 5.27 -10.10 10.84
C GLY A 102 3.90 -10.77 10.68
N PHE A 103 3.72 -11.55 9.61
CA PHE A 103 2.48 -12.27 9.37
C PHE A 103 2.24 -13.36 10.43
N ALA A 104 3.25 -14.15 10.75
CA ALA A 104 3.16 -15.17 11.80
C ALA A 104 2.87 -14.53 13.17
N ILE A 105 3.53 -13.42 13.50
CA ILE A 105 3.27 -12.68 14.74
C ILE A 105 1.82 -12.20 14.78
N LEU A 106 1.29 -11.61 13.71
CA LEU A 106 -0.09 -11.13 13.70
C LEU A 106 -1.10 -12.28 13.88
N LEU A 107 -0.91 -13.42 13.24
CA LEU A 107 -1.79 -14.58 13.43
C LEU A 107 -1.76 -15.09 14.87
N VAL A 108 -0.57 -15.18 15.48
CA VAL A 108 -0.42 -15.63 16.87
C VAL A 108 -1.00 -14.61 17.85
N VAL A 109 -0.67 -13.33 17.69
CA VAL A 109 -1.15 -12.26 18.57
C VAL A 109 -2.66 -12.14 18.51
N THR A 110 -3.25 -12.19 17.32
CA THR A 110 -4.71 -12.08 17.18
C THR A 110 -5.44 -13.27 17.80
N TRP A 111 -4.87 -14.46 17.68
CA TRP A 111 -5.38 -15.66 18.34
C TRP A 111 -5.24 -15.61 19.87
N LEU A 112 -4.07 -15.22 20.39
CA LEU A 112 -3.80 -15.13 21.84
C LEU A 112 -4.66 -14.07 22.53
N LEU A 113 -4.94 -12.95 21.87
CA LEU A 113 -5.79 -11.89 22.39
C LEU A 113 -7.29 -12.23 22.31
N GLY A 114 -7.65 -13.39 21.75
CA GLY A 114 -9.04 -13.83 21.69
C GLY A 114 -9.91 -13.02 20.73
N TYR A 115 -9.32 -12.42 19.70
CA TYR A 115 -10.09 -11.70 18.68
C TYR A 115 -11.08 -12.63 17.96
N SER A 116 -12.17 -12.04 17.46
CA SER A 116 -13.22 -12.77 16.78
C SER A 116 -12.73 -13.46 15.49
N ARG A 117 -13.38 -14.56 15.11
CA ARG A 117 -13.03 -15.33 13.90
C ARG A 117 -12.98 -14.48 12.62
N PRO A 118 -13.88 -13.49 12.38
CA PRO A 118 -13.77 -12.59 11.23
C PRO A 118 -12.46 -11.81 11.20
N ILE A 119 -11.97 -11.29 12.34
CA ILE A 119 -10.69 -10.56 12.41
C ILE A 119 -9.54 -11.46 11.97
N LEU A 120 -9.48 -12.70 12.45
CA LEU A 120 -8.44 -13.65 12.05
C LEU A 120 -8.47 -13.91 10.52
N ILE A 121 -9.66 -14.05 9.93
CA ILE A 121 -9.84 -14.22 8.48
C ILE A 121 -9.36 -12.97 7.73
N PHE A 122 -9.76 -11.78 8.19
CA PHE A 122 -9.37 -10.52 7.55
C PHE A 122 -7.86 -10.29 7.64
N VAL A 123 -7.23 -10.59 8.78
CA VAL A 123 -5.77 -10.54 8.93
C VAL A 123 -5.08 -11.50 7.98
N ALA A 124 -5.60 -12.72 7.79
CA ALA A 124 -5.05 -13.67 6.83
C ALA A 124 -5.13 -13.17 5.38
N ILE A 125 -6.30 -12.68 4.94
CA ILE A 125 -6.53 -12.18 3.57
C ILE A 125 -5.70 -10.91 3.32
N LEU A 126 -5.69 -9.99 4.28
CA LEU A 126 -4.90 -8.76 4.18
C LEU A 126 -3.41 -9.04 4.19
N GLY A 127 -2.94 -10.12 4.80
CA GLY A 127 -1.53 -10.52 4.73
C GLY A 127 -1.09 -10.89 3.32
N ILE A 128 -1.93 -11.60 2.58
CA ILE A 128 -1.65 -11.96 1.19
C ILE A 128 -1.55 -10.71 0.32
N SER A 129 -2.51 -9.77 0.45
CA SER A 129 -2.45 -8.51 -0.29
C SER A 129 -1.29 -7.63 0.16
N ASN A 130 -0.97 -7.59 1.45
CA ASN A 130 0.17 -6.86 1.99
C ASN A 130 1.49 -7.34 1.38
N TRP A 131 1.68 -8.64 1.21
CA TRP A 131 2.90 -9.13 0.55
C TRP A 131 3.07 -8.58 -0.86
N MET A 132 1.98 -8.57 -1.65
CA MET A 132 1.97 -7.99 -3.00
C MET A 132 2.26 -6.49 -2.96
N ASP A 133 1.65 -5.76 -2.02
CA ASP A 133 1.87 -4.32 -1.81
C ASP A 133 3.33 -4.02 -1.45
N GLN A 134 4.00 -4.89 -0.68
CA GLN A 134 5.39 -4.70 -0.28
C GLN A 134 6.38 -4.89 -1.44
N LEU A 135 6.09 -5.84 -2.33
CA LEU A 135 6.81 -6.01 -3.58
C LEU A 135 6.56 -4.83 -4.53
N ALA A 136 5.30 -4.38 -4.62
CA ALA A 136 4.95 -3.22 -5.43
C ALA A 136 5.66 -1.97 -4.92
N GLY A 137 5.73 -1.76 -3.60
CA GLY A 137 6.48 -0.66 -2.99
C GLY A 137 7.96 -0.63 -3.36
N MET A 138 8.62 -1.79 -3.45
CA MET A 138 10.01 -1.91 -3.91
C MET A 138 10.19 -1.47 -5.36
N ILE A 139 9.27 -1.88 -6.23
CA ILE A 139 9.27 -1.53 -7.64
C ILE A 139 8.92 -0.05 -7.81
N SER A 140 7.99 0.47 -7.01
CA SER A 140 7.67 1.89 -6.97
C SER A 140 8.90 2.71 -6.57
N ALA A 141 9.63 2.31 -5.53
CA ALA A 141 10.87 2.95 -5.12
C ALA A 141 11.91 3.01 -6.25
N ALA A 142 12.00 1.95 -7.07
CA ALA A 142 12.83 1.94 -8.27
C ALA A 142 12.36 2.92 -9.34
N HIS A 143 11.06 2.95 -9.68
CA HIS A 143 10.52 3.94 -10.63
C HIS A 143 10.74 5.37 -10.13
N TYR A 144 10.61 5.62 -8.80
CA TYR A 144 10.97 6.90 -8.21
C TYR A 144 12.44 7.25 -8.46
N GLY A 145 13.35 6.28 -8.31
CA GLY A 145 14.78 6.47 -8.56
C GLY A 145 15.13 6.66 -10.03
N LEU A 146 14.36 6.09 -10.96
CA LEU A 146 14.53 6.24 -12.41
C LEU A 146 13.81 7.47 -12.98
N GLU A 147 13.15 8.27 -12.15
CA GLU A 147 12.32 9.41 -12.56
C GLU A 147 11.10 9.05 -13.44
N GLU A 148 10.66 7.79 -13.42
CA GLU A 148 9.51 7.26 -14.19
C GLU A 148 8.16 7.43 -13.45
N MET A 149 7.97 8.58 -12.79
CA MET A 149 6.75 8.90 -12.02
C MET A 149 5.43 8.77 -12.81
N PRO A 150 5.37 9.13 -14.11
CA PRO A 150 4.12 9.03 -14.85
C PRO A 150 3.56 7.60 -14.93
N ALA A 151 4.42 6.59 -15.03
CA ALA A 151 4.00 5.19 -15.06
C ALA A 151 3.35 4.79 -13.72
N LEU A 152 3.97 5.17 -12.60
CA LEU A 152 3.42 4.93 -11.25
C LEU A 152 2.03 5.52 -11.07
N SER A 153 1.86 6.79 -11.45
CA SER A 153 0.61 7.51 -11.29
C SER A 153 -0.51 6.92 -12.15
N VAL A 154 -0.23 6.65 -13.43
CA VAL A 154 -1.25 6.11 -14.35
C VAL A 154 -1.66 4.71 -13.95
N ILE A 155 -0.69 3.82 -13.69
CA ILE A 155 -0.97 2.44 -13.28
C ILE A 155 -1.70 2.43 -11.92
N GLY A 156 -1.25 3.24 -10.96
CA GLY A 156 -1.86 3.32 -9.63
C GLY A 156 -3.32 3.76 -9.69
N VAL A 157 -3.62 4.83 -10.44
CA VAL A 157 -5.00 5.31 -10.63
C VAL A 157 -5.85 4.23 -11.31
N LEU A 158 -5.40 3.66 -12.43
CA LEU A 158 -6.20 2.68 -13.17
C LEU A 158 -6.53 1.44 -12.34
N VAL A 159 -5.53 0.86 -11.68
CA VAL A 159 -5.74 -0.32 -10.84
C VAL A 159 -6.65 0.00 -9.66
N ARG A 160 -6.47 1.18 -9.07
CA ARG A 160 -7.33 1.62 -7.97
C ARG A 160 -8.77 1.82 -8.41
N LEU A 161 -9.03 2.45 -9.55
CA LEU A 161 -10.37 2.58 -10.12
C LEU A 161 -11.02 1.21 -10.31
N ILE A 162 -10.29 0.25 -10.87
CA ILE A 162 -10.79 -1.12 -11.11
C ILE A 162 -11.10 -1.82 -9.77
N ALA A 163 -10.17 -1.79 -8.82
CA ALA A 163 -10.31 -2.48 -7.54
C ALA A 163 -11.43 -1.88 -6.68
N ASP A 164 -11.47 -0.55 -6.53
CA ASP A 164 -12.47 0.13 -5.70
C ASP A 164 -13.86 0.00 -6.35
N SER A 165 -13.97 0.07 -7.68
CA SER A 165 -15.24 -0.17 -8.37
C SER A 165 -15.72 -1.62 -8.21
N ALA A 166 -14.82 -2.61 -8.30
CA ALA A 166 -15.16 -4.00 -8.06
C ALA A 166 -15.66 -4.22 -6.63
N ALA A 167 -15.00 -3.62 -5.63
CA ALA A 167 -15.43 -3.67 -4.24
C ALA A 167 -16.83 -3.05 -4.03
N ILE A 168 -17.11 -1.90 -4.66
CA ILE A 168 -18.45 -1.29 -4.64
C ILE A 168 -19.48 -2.21 -5.28
N ILE A 169 -19.22 -2.73 -6.47
CA ILE A 169 -20.15 -3.62 -7.19
C ILE A 169 -20.46 -4.86 -6.36
N LEU A 170 -19.44 -5.53 -5.79
CA LEU A 170 -19.67 -6.71 -4.94
C LEU A 170 -20.48 -6.36 -3.69
N THR A 171 -20.26 -5.17 -3.11
CA THR A 171 -21.06 -4.72 -1.96
C THR A 171 -22.52 -4.47 -2.34
N LEU A 172 -22.78 -3.88 -3.52
CA LEU A 172 -24.15 -3.66 -4.00
C LEU A 172 -24.88 -4.94 -4.43
N LEU A 173 -24.14 -6.02 -4.69
CA LEU A 173 -24.67 -7.34 -5.01
C LEU A 173 -24.82 -8.25 -3.76
N ASP A 174 -24.74 -7.67 -2.56
CA ASP A 174 -24.90 -8.36 -1.27
C ASP A 174 -23.89 -9.51 -1.05
N PHE A 175 -22.70 -9.47 -1.68
CA PHE A 175 -21.64 -10.43 -1.38
C PHE A 175 -21.05 -10.20 0.01
N SER A 176 -20.53 -11.26 0.63
CA SER A 176 -19.89 -11.17 1.96
C SER A 176 -18.73 -10.17 1.99
N LEU A 177 -18.55 -9.49 3.14
CA LEU A 177 -17.44 -8.56 3.37
C LEU A 177 -16.06 -9.21 3.10
N THR A 178 -15.92 -10.50 3.41
CA THR A 178 -14.72 -11.28 3.11
C THR A 178 -14.37 -11.26 1.62
N MET A 179 -15.36 -11.39 0.74
CA MET A 179 -15.16 -11.33 -0.71
C MET A 179 -14.83 -9.90 -1.16
N VAL A 180 -15.47 -8.90 -0.57
CA VAL A 180 -15.15 -7.48 -0.83
C VAL A 180 -13.69 -7.19 -0.46
N ILE A 181 -13.21 -7.64 0.70
CA ILE A 181 -11.80 -7.49 1.13
C ILE A 181 -10.87 -8.28 0.20
N ALA A 182 -11.27 -9.48 -0.25
CA ALA A 182 -10.47 -10.29 -1.15
C ALA A 182 -10.22 -9.62 -2.52
N THR A 183 -11.07 -8.69 -2.97
CA THR A 183 -10.81 -7.90 -4.18
C THR A 183 -9.49 -7.12 -4.11
N ARG A 184 -9.06 -6.74 -2.90
CA ARG A 184 -7.78 -6.10 -2.67
C ARG A 184 -6.60 -6.95 -3.15
N ILE A 185 -6.68 -8.28 -3.00
CA ILE A 185 -5.63 -9.19 -3.51
C ILE A 185 -5.50 -9.06 -5.03
N LEU A 186 -6.62 -9.08 -5.75
CA LEU A 186 -6.62 -8.93 -7.20
C LEU A 186 -6.07 -7.56 -7.62
N GLY A 187 -6.46 -6.50 -6.91
CA GLY A 187 -5.92 -5.16 -7.11
C GLY A 187 -4.40 -5.11 -6.89
N SER A 188 -3.90 -5.65 -5.79
CA SER A 188 -2.46 -5.65 -5.48
C SER A 188 -1.65 -6.51 -6.46
N ILE A 189 -2.17 -7.66 -6.90
CA ILE A 189 -1.54 -8.49 -7.94
C ILE A 189 -1.49 -7.74 -9.27
N LEU A 190 -2.59 -7.11 -9.68
CA LEU A 190 -2.65 -6.35 -10.92
C LEU A 190 -1.68 -5.15 -10.87
N TYR A 191 -1.65 -4.43 -9.75
CA TYR A 191 -0.73 -3.31 -9.55
C TYR A 191 0.73 -3.76 -9.65
N LEU A 192 1.09 -4.79 -8.89
CA LEU A 192 2.43 -5.38 -8.92
C LEU A 192 2.81 -5.85 -10.34
N GLY A 193 1.92 -6.57 -11.01
CA GLY A 193 2.16 -7.11 -12.35
C GLY A 193 2.38 -6.02 -13.40
N LEU A 194 1.57 -4.96 -13.38
CA LEU A 194 1.72 -3.84 -14.31
C LEU A 194 2.99 -3.03 -14.05
N LEU A 195 3.34 -2.79 -12.79
CA LEU A 195 4.60 -2.13 -12.43
C LEU A 195 5.81 -2.97 -12.79
N TRP A 196 5.76 -4.27 -12.51
CA TRP A 196 6.83 -5.19 -12.87
C TRP A 196 7.03 -5.23 -14.39
N PHE A 197 5.94 -5.35 -15.15
CA PHE A 197 5.98 -5.35 -16.61
C PHE A 197 6.56 -4.05 -17.16
N ASN A 198 6.15 -2.90 -16.61
CA ASN A 198 6.68 -1.60 -17.02
C ASN A 198 8.20 -1.53 -16.78
N LEU A 199 8.65 -1.88 -15.57
CA LEU A 199 10.07 -1.83 -15.20
C LEU A 199 10.92 -2.85 -15.97
N ALA A 200 10.39 -4.05 -16.22
CA ALA A 200 11.04 -5.06 -17.03
C ALA A 200 11.25 -4.58 -18.47
N ARG A 201 10.29 -3.81 -19.01
CA ARG A 201 10.37 -3.25 -20.36
C ARG A 201 11.30 -2.04 -20.44
N THR A 202 11.26 -1.12 -19.48
CA THR A 202 12.02 0.14 -19.53
C THR A 202 13.47 -0.03 -19.07
N ALA A 203 13.70 -0.84 -18.04
CA ALA A 203 15.00 -0.96 -17.37
C ALA A 203 15.61 -2.38 -17.43
N GLN A 204 15.04 -3.30 -18.22
CA GLN A 204 15.48 -4.71 -18.30
C GLN A 204 15.59 -5.37 -16.92
N PHE A 205 14.63 -5.06 -16.05
CA PHE A 205 14.66 -5.47 -14.67
C PHE A 205 14.52 -6.98 -14.49
N TRP A 206 15.42 -7.54 -13.67
CA TRP A 206 15.31 -8.89 -13.14
C TRP A 206 15.94 -8.94 -11.74
N PRO A 207 15.22 -9.40 -10.69
CA PRO A 207 15.76 -9.42 -9.33
C PRO A 207 17.02 -10.26 -9.24
N ARG A 208 18.09 -9.68 -8.68
CA ARG A 208 19.36 -10.37 -8.43
C ARG A 208 19.78 -10.15 -6.98
N PRO A 209 19.17 -10.86 -6.02
CA PRO A 209 19.48 -10.65 -4.61
C PRO A 209 20.96 -10.92 -4.31
N ASN A 210 21.56 -10.04 -3.52
CA ASN A 210 22.94 -10.14 -3.05
C ASN A 210 22.97 -9.98 -1.53
N ARG A 211 23.55 -10.96 -0.83
CA ARG A 211 23.59 -10.97 0.64
C ARG A 211 24.27 -9.75 1.23
N ALA A 212 25.38 -9.29 0.66
CA ALA A 212 26.09 -8.10 1.14
C ALA A 212 25.20 -6.85 1.01
N THR A 213 24.49 -6.72 -0.12
CA THR A 213 23.56 -5.62 -0.34
C THR A 213 22.33 -5.70 0.56
N SER A 214 21.79 -6.89 0.85
CA SER A 214 20.72 -7.05 1.85
C SER A 214 21.13 -6.59 3.25
N VAL A 215 22.35 -6.97 3.70
CA VAL A 215 22.87 -6.54 5.01
C VAL A 215 23.15 -5.03 5.02
N TRP A 216 23.66 -4.49 3.92
CA TRP A 216 23.89 -3.06 3.79
C TRP A 216 22.58 -2.27 3.80
N LEU A 217 21.54 -2.74 3.09
CA LEU A 217 20.20 -2.14 3.09
C LEU A 217 19.61 -2.12 4.50
N LEU A 218 19.71 -3.23 5.23
CA LEU A 218 19.25 -3.31 6.62
C LEU A 218 19.91 -2.23 7.49
N ARG A 219 21.25 -2.15 7.48
CA ARG A 219 22.00 -1.19 8.32
C ARG A 219 21.72 0.25 7.91
N SER A 220 21.64 0.52 6.62
CA SER A 220 21.42 1.87 6.09
C SER A 220 20.00 2.38 6.31
N SER A 221 19.03 1.48 6.41
CA SER A 221 17.62 1.84 6.58
C SER A 221 17.19 1.89 8.05
N ALA A 222 17.97 1.30 8.97
CA ALA A 222 17.67 1.30 10.41
C ALA A 222 17.44 2.70 11.03
N PRO A 223 18.21 3.77 10.70
CA PRO A 223 17.93 5.10 11.24
C PRO A 223 16.62 5.71 10.73
N ILE A 224 16.18 5.33 9.52
CA ILE A 224 14.99 5.87 8.85
C ILE A 224 13.71 5.32 9.49
N ILE A 225 13.76 4.06 9.96
CA ILE A 225 12.56 3.41 10.50
C ILE A 225 12.05 4.10 11.76
N ILE A 226 12.95 4.60 12.63
CA ILE A 226 12.58 5.20 13.91
C ILE A 226 11.64 6.38 13.66
N THR A 227 11.98 7.27 12.73
CA THR A 227 11.15 8.44 12.40
C THR A 227 9.80 8.06 11.81
N ARG A 228 9.74 7.00 10.99
CA ARG A 228 8.49 6.54 10.36
C ARG A 228 7.59 5.80 11.35
N LEU A 229 8.18 4.97 12.19
CA LEU A 229 7.49 4.13 13.16
C LEU A 229 6.78 5.00 14.21
N MET A 230 7.44 6.03 14.73
CA MET A 230 6.84 6.91 15.75
C MET A 230 5.56 7.59 15.25
N ARG A 231 5.59 8.14 14.03
CA ARG A 231 4.41 8.79 13.43
C ARG A 231 3.25 7.82 13.27
N ASN A 232 3.53 6.59 12.87
CA ASN A 232 2.49 5.65 12.50
C ASN A 232 1.92 4.89 13.70
N LEU A 233 2.76 4.56 14.70
CA LEU A 233 2.27 4.09 15.99
C LEU A 233 1.31 5.11 16.60
N TYR A 234 1.68 6.39 16.60
CA TYR A 234 0.79 7.44 17.12
C TYR A 234 -0.58 7.44 16.44
N ALA A 235 -0.64 7.25 15.12
CA ALA A 235 -1.87 7.26 14.33
C ALA A 235 -2.69 5.95 14.37
N GLN A 236 -2.19 4.90 15.04
CA GLN A 236 -2.87 3.60 15.09
C GLN A 236 -3.08 3.10 16.53
N LEU A 237 -2.42 3.73 17.50
CA LEU A 237 -2.50 3.37 18.91
C LEU A 237 -3.91 3.52 19.47
N ASP A 238 -4.63 4.54 19.04
CA ASP A 238 -6.03 4.79 19.36
C ASP A 238 -6.95 3.62 18.96
N ILE A 239 -6.89 3.17 17.71
CA ILE A 239 -7.73 2.08 17.21
C ILE A 239 -7.43 0.78 17.98
N ILE A 240 -6.15 0.49 18.24
CA ILE A 240 -5.74 -0.72 18.97
C ILE A 240 -6.14 -0.67 20.45
N ILE A 241 -5.98 0.47 21.10
CA ILE A 241 -6.37 0.63 22.50
C ILE A 241 -7.89 0.50 22.62
N ILE A 242 -8.66 1.16 21.75
CA ILE A 242 -10.12 1.06 21.74
C ILE A 242 -10.56 -0.38 21.46
N SER A 243 -9.91 -1.09 20.54
CA SER A 243 -10.27 -2.49 20.23
C SER A 243 -9.99 -3.47 21.37
N LEU A 244 -9.07 -3.16 22.28
CA LEU A 244 -8.78 -3.97 23.46
C LEU A 244 -9.66 -3.66 24.67
N LEU A 245 -10.26 -2.46 24.69
CA LEU A 245 -11.04 -1.97 25.83
C LEU A 245 -12.55 -1.99 25.59
N VAL A 246 -12.98 -1.99 24.33
CA VAL A 246 -14.37 -1.78 23.93
C VAL A 246 -14.79 -2.76 22.84
N THR A 247 -16.10 -2.86 22.60
CA THR A 247 -16.67 -3.72 21.57
C THR A 247 -16.29 -3.26 20.15
N GLU A 248 -16.25 -4.22 19.23
CA GLU A 248 -15.90 -4.00 17.81
C GLU A 248 -16.84 -2.98 17.13
N VAL A 249 -18.09 -2.86 17.58
CA VAL A 249 -19.05 -1.84 17.12
C VAL A 249 -18.53 -0.41 17.35
N VAL A 250 -17.95 -0.14 18.52
CA VAL A 250 -17.42 1.19 18.85
C VAL A 250 -16.19 1.51 18.00
N VAL A 251 -15.34 0.51 17.75
CA VAL A 251 -14.22 0.64 16.79
C VAL A 251 -14.74 0.97 15.39
N GLY A 252 -15.85 0.36 14.97
CA GLY A 252 -16.49 0.65 13.70
C GLY A 252 -16.95 2.10 13.58
N TRP A 253 -17.61 2.65 14.59
CA TRP A 253 -18.00 4.07 14.60
C TRP A 253 -16.80 5.01 14.59
N TYR A 254 -15.77 4.69 15.37
CA TYR A 254 -14.53 5.47 15.41
C TYR A 254 -13.82 5.46 14.05
N GLY A 255 -13.66 4.29 13.44
CA GLY A 255 -12.98 4.14 12.15
C GLY A 255 -13.69 4.88 11.01
N VAL A 256 -15.03 4.94 11.02
CA VAL A 256 -15.77 5.75 10.03
C VAL A 256 -15.54 7.24 10.26
N ALA A 257 -15.52 7.70 11.51
CA ALA A 257 -15.26 9.10 11.83
C ALA A 257 -13.83 9.52 11.47
N ASP A 258 -12.83 8.65 11.64
CA ASP A 258 -11.44 8.90 11.25
C ASP A 258 -11.25 8.90 9.71
N ALA A 259 -12.10 8.17 8.98
CA ALA A 259 -12.03 8.07 7.52
C ALA A 259 -12.73 9.22 6.76
N LEU A 260 -13.55 10.04 7.44
CA LEU A 260 -14.32 11.16 6.88
C LEU A 260 -13.60 12.51 7.05
#